data_AF-A0A2N8KNT4-F1
#
_entry.id   AF-A0A2N8KNT4-F1
#
_cell.length_a   1.000
_cell.length_b   1.000
_cell.length_c   1.000
_cell.angle_alpha   90.00
_cell.angle_beta   90.00
_cell.angle_gamma   90.00
#
_symmetry.space_group_name_H-M   'P 1'
#
loop_
_entity.id
_entity.type
_entity.pdbx_description
1 polymer ?
#
loop_
_entity_poly.entity_id
_entity_poly.type
_entity_poly.pdbx_seq_one_letter_code
_entity_poly.pdbx_strand_id
1 'polypeptide(L)'
;MPVIVNGVELNDADLEQELPQHQQADNHMRAAVTALVLRRVLLDEAGRQGLDAADEEGAIGELLAREATAPEADEAACRRHYQMHPERFMVGELVEADHILFQVTPGVNLDMLRGHATMVLEALLADPSRFAEVAREQSNCPSAAVGGSLGQLGRGDTVPEFERALFALPAGGLLPQLLQTRHGLHILRVTRRIEGRLLPYEHVAGQIAAALTAMSRDTAWRQYIKLLVGRARIEGIDLDDGEPERVYSAGPA
;
A
#
# COMPACT_ATOMS: atom_id res chain seq x y z
N MET A 1 -31.97 -8.01 7.34
CA MET A 1 -32.31 -9.32 6.77
C MET A 1 -31.14 -10.23 7.08
N PRO A 2 -31.39 -11.48 7.50
CA PRO A 2 -30.30 -12.41 7.73
C PRO A 2 -29.56 -12.72 6.43
N VAL A 3 -28.25 -12.93 6.53
CA VAL A 3 -27.42 -13.35 5.39
C VAL A 3 -27.28 -14.86 5.45
N ILE A 4 -27.61 -15.54 4.35
CA ILE A 4 -27.64 -17.00 4.26
C ILE A 4 -26.70 -17.45 3.15
N VAL A 5 -25.81 -18.39 3.47
CA VAL A 5 -24.84 -18.97 2.53
C VAL A 5 -25.07 -20.48 2.48
N ASN A 6 -25.42 -21.00 1.32
CA ASN A 6 -25.72 -22.44 1.10
C ASN A 6 -26.75 -23.02 2.10
N GLY A 7 -27.70 -22.20 2.55
CA GLY A 7 -28.74 -22.58 3.51
C GLY A 7 -28.33 -22.45 4.99
N VAL A 8 -27.12 -21.95 5.28
CA VAL A 8 -26.65 -21.65 6.63
C VAL A 8 -26.68 -20.15 6.87
N GLU A 9 -27.39 -19.73 7.91
CA GLU A 9 -27.46 -18.33 8.35
C GLU A 9 -26.17 -17.92 9.05
N LEU A 10 -25.64 -16.74 8.72
CA LEU A 10 -24.50 -16.15 9.44
C LEU A 10 -24.94 -15.69 10.82
N ASN A 11 -24.19 -16.10 11.85
CA ASN A 11 -24.49 -15.80 13.24
C ASN A 11 -24.06 -14.36 13.63
N ASP A 12 -24.92 -13.66 14.37
CA ASP A 12 -24.62 -12.34 14.92
C ASP A 12 -23.36 -12.36 15.81
N ALA A 13 -23.12 -13.44 16.55
CA ALA A 13 -21.93 -13.56 17.40
C ALA A 13 -20.62 -13.59 16.59
N ASP A 14 -20.63 -14.22 15.40
CA ASP A 14 -19.45 -14.27 14.53
C ASP A 14 -19.22 -12.89 13.88
N LEU A 15 -20.31 -12.20 13.55
CA LEU A 15 -20.26 -10.82 13.04
C LEU A 15 -19.69 -9.84 14.07
N GLU A 16 -20.09 -9.96 15.34
CA GLU A 16 -19.55 -9.14 16.44
C GLU A 16 -18.04 -9.37 16.63
N GLN A 17 -17.55 -10.60 16.42
CA GLN A 17 -16.12 -10.92 16.50
C GLN A 17 -15.32 -10.42 15.29
N GLU A 18 -15.93 -10.39 14.11
CA GLU A 18 -15.28 -9.97 12.87
C GLU A 18 -15.23 -8.44 12.73
N LEU A 19 -16.25 -7.72 13.19
CA LEU A 19 -16.40 -6.27 13.01
C LEU A 19 -15.18 -5.44 13.47
N PRO A 20 -14.50 -5.72 14.60
CA PRO A 20 -13.30 -5.00 15.02
C PRO A 20 -12.14 -5.07 14.02
N GLN A 21 -12.07 -6.11 13.19
CA GLN A 21 -10.99 -6.29 12.20
C GLN A 21 -11.15 -5.36 10.99
N HIS A 22 -12.35 -4.81 10.78
CA HIS A 22 -12.69 -4.02 9.59
C HIS A 22 -12.94 -2.53 9.91
N GLN A 23 -12.44 -2.02 11.04
CA GLN A 23 -12.61 -0.63 11.49
C GLN A 23 -11.98 0.44 10.57
N GLN A 24 -11.19 0.02 9.58
CA GLN A 24 -10.54 0.91 8.62
C GLN A 24 -11.24 0.91 7.24
N ALA A 25 -12.27 0.07 7.05
CA ALA A 25 -13.00 0.03 5.79
C ALA A 25 -13.97 1.22 5.66
N ASP A 26 -14.39 1.60 4.45
CA ASP A 26 -15.41 2.66 4.31
C ASP A 26 -16.79 2.20 4.83
N ASN A 27 -17.04 0.89 4.76
CA ASN A 27 -18.23 0.25 5.30
C ASN A 27 -17.83 -1.00 6.10
N HIS A 28 -17.54 -0.82 7.39
CA HIS A 28 -17.06 -1.88 8.29
C HIS A 28 -18.01 -3.08 8.31
N MET A 29 -19.32 -2.82 8.34
CA MET A 29 -20.35 -3.85 8.41
C MET A 29 -20.33 -4.70 7.13
N ARG A 30 -20.33 -4.07 5.96
CA ARG A 30 -20.27 -4.79 4.67
C ARG A 30 -18.98 -5.61 4.56
N ALA A 31 -17.84 -5.06 4.99
CA ALA A 31 -16.56 -5.76 4.98
C ALA A 31 -16.57 -7.01 5.86
N ALA A 32 -17.05 -6.89 7.10
CA ALA A 32 -17.16 -8.01 8.04
C ALA A 32 -18.11 -9.11 7.52
N VAL A 33 -19.30 -8.72 7.03
CA VAL A 33 -20.24 -9.69 6.42
C VAL A 33 -19.62 -10.36 5.21
N THR A 34 -18.93 -9.61 4.34
CA THR A 34 -18.25 -10.18 3.16
C THR A 34 -17.20 -11.21 3.58
N ALA A 35 -16.36 -10.90 4.57
CA ALA A 35 -15.36 -11.82 5.09
C ALA A 35 -16.00 -13.12 5.61
N LEU A 36 -17.10 -13.03 6.36
CA LEU A 36 -17.82 -14.20 6.86
C LEU A 36 -18.46 -15.03 5.74
N VAL A 37 -19.04 -14.39 4.71
CA VAL A 37 -19.56 -15.11 3.54
C VAL A 37 -18.44 -15.86 2.83
N LEU A 38 -17.32 -15.21 2.56
CA LEU A 38 -16.16 -15.84 1.91
C LEU A 38 -15.61 -17.00 2.73
N ARG A 39 -15.44 -16.82 4.04
CA ARG A 39 -15.01 -17.88 4.97
C ARG A 39 -15.96 -19.07 4.90
N ARG A 40 -17.27 -18.83 4.94
CA ARG A 40 -18.28 -19.90 4.87
C ARG A 40 -18.23 -20.65 3.55
N VAL A 41 -18.14 -19.95 2.42
CA VAL A 41 -18.03 -20.56 1.09
C VAL A 41 -16.79 -21.45 0.99
N LEU A 42 -15.66 -21.02 1.54
CA LEU A 42 -14.42 -21.81 1.55
C LEU A 42 -14.54 -23.06 2.44
N LEU A 43 -15.17 -22.94 3.61
CA LEU A 43 -15.38 -24.08 4.51
C LEU A 43 -16.34 -25.11 3.94
N ASP A 44 -17.41 -24.67 3.27
CA ASP A 44 -18.33 -25.58 2.58
C ASP A 44 -17.61 -26.35 1.48
N GLU A 45 -16.73 -25.68 0.72
CA GLU A 45 -15.91 -26.33 -0.30
C GLU A 45 -14.86 -27.28 0.30
N ALA A 46 -14.18 -26.87 1.38
CA ALA A 46 -13.22 -27.73 2.07
C ALA A 46 -13.88 -29.01 2.61
N GLY A 47 -15.07 -28.87 3.22
CA GLY A 47 -15.89 -29.98 3.68
C GLY A 47 -16.37 -30.88 2.53
N ARG A 48 -16.75 -30.29 1.39
CA ARG A 48 -17.12 -31.04 0.16
C ARG A 48 -15.95 -31.87 -0.37
N GLN A 49 -14.72 -31.39 -0.21
CA GLN A 49 -13.51 -32.09 -0.62
C GLN A 49 -12.95 -33.06 0.43
N GLY A 50 -13.56 -33.12 1.61
CA GLY A 50 -13.12 -33.98 2.71
C GLY A 50 -11.76 -33.57 3.29
N LEU A 51 -11.45 -32.28 3.28
CA LEU A 51 -10.24 -31.75 3.92
C LEU A 51 -10.50 -31.68 5.43
N ASP A 52 -9.78 -32.51 6.18
CA ASP A 52 -9.91 -32.67 7.63
C ASP A 52 -8.72 -32.00 8.32
N ALA A 53 -8.92 -30.73 8.69
CA ALA A 53 -7.94 -29.97 9.45
C ALA A 53 -8.41 -29.78 10.89
N ALA A 54 -7.46 -29.54 11.79
CA ALA A 54 -7.73 -29.36 13.21
C ALA A 54 -8.61 -28.15 13.52
N ASP A 55 -8.63 -27.16 12.62
CA ASP A 55 -9.43 -25.94 12.69
C ASP A 55 -9.83 -25.44 11.30
N GLU A 56 -10.72 -24.45 11.28
CA GLU A 56 -11.23 -23.83 10.04
C GLU A 56 -10.12 -23.20 9.20
N GLU A 57 -9.12 -22.60 9.84
CA GLU A 57 -8.03 -21.90 9.16
C GLU A 57 -7.12 -22.89 8.42
N GLY A 58 -6.81 -24.03 9.03
CA GLY A 58 -6.10 -25.14 8.40
C GLY A 58 -6.88 -25.75 7.24
N ALA A 59 -8.20 -25.92 7.37
CA ALA A 59 -9.04 -26.51 6.31
C ALA A 59 -9.06 -25.62 5.07
N ILE A 60 -9.16 -24.31 5.30
CA ILE A 60 -8.99 -23.30 4.24
C ILE A 60 -7.57 -23.43 3.69
N GLY A 61 -6.52 -23.31 4.51
CA GLY A 61 -5.12 -23.40 4.06
C GLY A 61 -4.83 -24.58 3.13
N GLU A 62 -5.30 -25.79 3.47
CA GLU A 62 -5.17 -26.99 2.64
C GLU A 62 -5.95 -26.90 1.32
N LEU A 63 -7.18 -26.37 1.35
CA LEU A 63 -7.97 -26.13 0.14
C LEU A 63 -7.21 -25.20 -0.80
N LEU A 64 -6.59 -24.16 -0.26
CA LEU A 64 -5.87 -23.17 -1.07
C LEU A 64 -4.64 -23.79 -1.72
N ALA A 65 -3.87 -24.55 -0.92
CA ALA A 65 -2.67 -25.23 -1.40
C ALA A 65 -2.97 -26.22 -2.52
N ARG A 66 -4.16 -26.86 -2.48
CA ARG A 66 -4.59 -27.84 -3.47
C ARG A 66 -5.15 -27.22 -4.74
N GLU A 67 -6.01 -26.21 -4.64
CA GLU A 67 -6.82 -25.71 -5.76
C GLU A 67 -6.24 -24.46 -6.42
N ALA A 68 -5.60 -23.58 -5.65
CA ALA A 68 -4.98 -22.36 -6.18
C ALA A 68 -3.49 -22.58 -6.51
N THR A 69 -3.20 -23.68 -7.22
CA THR A 69 -1.86 -23.89 -7.76
C THR A 69 -1.59 -22.84 -8.83
N ALA A 70 -0.46 -22.15 -8.68
CA ALA A 70 -0.01 -21.14 -9.62
C ALA A 70 1.38 -21.51 -10.12
N PRO A 71 1.72 -21.20 -11.38
CA PRO A 71 3.04 -21.49 -11.90
C PRO A 71 4.09 -20.77 -11.07
N GLU A 72 5.17 -21.49 -10.74
CA GLU A 72 6.36 -20.88 -10.16
C GLU A 72 6.97 -19.90 -11.15
N ALA A 73 7.54 -18.82 -10.62
CA ALA A 73 8.19 -17.83 -11.45
C ALA A 73 9.46 -18.42 -12.09
N ASP A 74 9.47 -18.52 -13.42
CA ASP A 74 10.66 -18.94 -14.14
C ASP A 74 11.78 -17.88 -14.09
N GLU A 75 13.00 -18.29 -14.42
CA GLU A 75 14.15 -17.38 -14.41
C GLU A 75 13.96 -16.20 -15.38
N ALA A 76 13.28 -16.43 -16.50
CA ALA A 76 13.03 -15.39 -17.48
C ALA A 76 12.10 -14.29 -16.92
N ALA A 77 11.05 -14.66 -16.18
CA ALA A 77 10.16 -13.75 -15.49
C ALA A 77 10.89 -12.98 -14.39
N CYS A 78 11.69 -13.68 -13.59
CA CYS A 78 12.48 -13.05 -12.53
C CYS A 78 13.47 -12.02 -13.10
N ARG A 79 14.17 -12.35 -14.19
CA ARG A 79 15.09 -11.42 -14.86
C ARG A 79 14.37 -10.21 -15.45
N ARG A 80 13.21 -10.41 -16.09
CA ARG A 80 12.39 -9.30 -16.60
C ARG A 80 11.94 -8.38 -15.46
N HIS A 81 11.50 -8.94 -14.34
CA HIS A 81 11.09 -8.15 -13.17
C HIS A 81 12.25 -7.31 -12.61
N TYR A 82 13.43 -7.93 -12.47
CA TYR A 82 14.65 -7.22 -12.06
C TYR A 82 15.03 -6.06 -13.00
N GLN A 83 14.91 -6.27 -14.31
CA GLN A 83 15.23 -5.26 -15.32
C GLN A 83 14.22 -4.11 -15.40
N MET A 84 12.93 -4.41 -15.16
CA MET A 84 11.85 -3.42 -15.21
C MET A 84 11.76 -2.57 -13.94
N HIS A 85 12.30 -3.06 -12.82
CA HIS A 85 12.22 -2.40 -11.51
C HIS A 85 13.58 -2.31 -10.80
N PRO A 86 14.64 -1.78 -11.45
CA PRO A 86 15.97 -1.71 -10.85
C PRO A 86 15.97 -0.93 -9.53
N GLU A 87 15.09 0.06 -9.38
CA GLU A 87 14.95 0.90 -8.20
C GLU A 87 14.61 0.11 -6.93
N ARG A 88 13.94 -1.03 -7.05
CA ARG A 88 13.60 -1.91 -5.91
C ARG A 88 14.80 -2.71 -5.40
N PHE A 89 15.84 -2.82 -6.21
CA PHE A 89 17.03 -3.62 -5.92
C PHE A 89 18.28 -2.74 -5.72
N MET A 90 18.09 -1.43 -5.63
CA MET A 90 19.14 -0.49 -5.25
C MET A 90 19.31 -0.44 -3.74
N VAL A 91 20.55 -0.49 -3.28
CA VAL A 91 20.90 -0.34 -1.87
C VAL A 91 21.89 0.79 -1.64
N GLY A 92 21.82 1.42 -0.47
CA GLY A 92 22.74 2.49 -0.09
C GLY A 92 22.51 3.82 -0.80
N GLU A 93 21.39 3.97 -1.51
CA GLU A 93 20.99 5.27 -2.04
C GLU A 93 20.55 6.17 -0.87
N LEU A 94 21.19 7.32 -0.73
CA LEU A 94 20.89 8.30 0.31
C LEU A 94 20.73 9.68 -0.29
N VAL A 95 19.76 10.43 0.20
CA VAL A 95 19.50 11.81 -0.20
C VAL A 95 19.46 12.70 1.03
N GLU A 96 20.17 13.82 0.97
CA GLU A 96 20.03 14.89 1.95
C GLU A 96 19.01 15.88 1.40
N ALA A 97 18.01 16.20 2.21
CA ALA A 97 16.87 16.99 1.75
C ALA A 97 16.37 17.97 2.79
N ASP A 98 15.76 19.03 2.28
CA ASP A 98 15.04 20.02 3.08
C ASP A 98 13.62 20.16 2.54
N HIS A 99 12.68 20.48 3.43
CA HIS A 99 11.31 20.75 3.03
C HIS A 99 10.67 21.92 3.79
N ILE A 100 9.62 22.48 3.20
CA ILE A 100 8.71 23.43 3.83
C ILE A 100 7.32 22.81 3.78
N LEU A 101 6.71 22.62 4.94
CA LEU A 101 5.36 22.06 5.06
C LEU A 101 4.35 23.17 5.31
N PHE A 102 3.33 23.23 4.47
CA PHE A 102 2.09 23.96 4.71
C PHE A 102 1.02 22.95 5.12
N GLN A 103 0.77 22.86 6.43
CA GLN A 103 -0.11 21.85 6.99
C GLN A 103 -1.57 22.15 6.61
N VAL A 104 -2.28 21.13 6.16
CA VAL A 104 -3.72 21.20 5.89
C VAL A 104 -4.47 20.79 7.15
N THR A 105 -5.20 21.71 7.77
CA THR A 105 -6.04 21.47 8.95
C THR A 105 -7.53 21.60 8.62
N PRO A 106 -8.44 20.96 9.40
CA PRO A 106 -9.87 21.13 9.22
C PRO A 106 -10.28 22.61 9.30
N GLY A 107 -11.01 23.09 8.30
CA GLY A 107 -11.47 24.49 8.23
C GLY A 107 -10.50 25.47 7.57
N VAL A 108 -9.31 25.03 7.15
CA VAL A 108 -8.43 25.88 6.33
C VAL A 108 -9.02 26.09 4.94
N ASN A 109 -8.94 27.32 4.43
CA ASN A 109 -9.24 27.57 3.03
C ASN A 109 -8.08 27.03 2.17
N LEU A 110 -8.29 25.87 1.55
CA LEU A 110 -7.28 25.18 0.76
C LEU A 110 -6.76 26.00 -0.42
N ASP A 111 -7.62 26.80 -1.06
CA ASP A 111 -7.23 27.59 -2.23
C ASP A 111 -6.33 28.76 -1.82
N MET A 112 -6.64 29.41 -0.70
CA MET A 112 -5.78 30.45 -0.12
C MET A 112 -4.43 29.86 0.33
N LEU A 113 -4.44 28.70 0.99
CA LEU A 113 -3.22 28.02 1.43
C LEU A 113 -2.35 27.63 0.23
N ARG A 114 -2.96 27.06 -0.81
CA ARG A 114 -2.27 26.69 -2.06
C ARG A 114 -1.70 27.91 -2.75
N GLY A 115 -2.47 28.99 -2.90
CA GLY A 115 -2.00 30.24 -3.50
C GLY A 115 -0.80 30.82 -2.76
N HIS A 116 -0.84 30.82 -1.42
CA HIS A 116 0.29 31.24 -0.60
C HIS A 116 1.52 30.34 -0.77
N ALA A 117 1.34 29.01 -0.70
CA ALA A 117 2.43 28.06 -0.90
C ALA A 117 3.06 28.17 -2.30
N THR A 118 2.25 28.41 -3.34
CA THR A 118 2.72 28.64 -4.71
C THR A 118 3.57 29.91 -4.80
N MET A 119 3.13 31.02 -4.20
CA MET A 119 3.92 32.26 -4.16
C MET A 119 5.28 32.05 -3.48
N VAL A 120 5.30 31.30 -2.37
CA VAL A 120 6.56 30.96 -1.68
C VAL A 120 7.46 30.10 -2.55
N LEU A 121 6.90 29.11 -3.25
CA LEU A 121 7.64 28.27 -4.20
C LEU A 121 8.24 29.10 -5.34
N GLU A 122 7.48 30.00 -5.95
CA GLU A 122 7.96 30.87 -7.04
C GLU A 122 9.13 31.75 -6.59
N ALA A 123 9.04 32.32 -5.37
CA ALA A 123 10.13 33.08 -4.79
C ALA A 123 11.39 32.22 -4.55
N LEU A 124 11.22 30.96 -4.11
CA LEU A 124 12.34 30.03 -3.91
C LEU A 124 12.91 29.49 -5.21
N LEU A 125 12.13 29.38 -6.28
CA LEU A 125 12.64 29.04 -7.61
C LEU A 125 13.49 30.18 -8.18
N ALA A 126 13.15 31.44 -7.88
CA ALA A 126 13.94 32.60 -8.26
C ALA A 126 15.23 32.73 -7.42
N ASP A 127 15.16 32.42 -6.12
CA ASP A 127 16.31 32.45 -5.21
C ASP A 127 16.33 31.25 -4.22
N PRO A 128 16.87 30.10 -4.64
CA PRO A 128 16.93 28.91 -3.78
C PRO A 128 17.82 29.07 -2.55
N SER A 129 18.66 30.10 -2.48
CA SER A 129 19.58 30.32 -1.35
C SER A 129 18.82 30.68 -0.05
N ARG A 130 17.62 31.26 -0.20
CA ARG A 130 16.75 31.69 0.92
C ARG A 130 15.93 30.56 1.54
N PHE A 131 16.05 29.33 1.03
CA PHE A 131 15.22 28.21 1.50
C PHE A 131 15.21 28.03 3.02
N ALA A 132 16.38 28.07 3.66
CA ALA A 132 16.47 27.85 5.11
C ALA A 132 15.87 29.00 5.93
N GLU A 133 15.88 30.23 5.42
CA GLU A 133 15.21 31.39 6.02
C GLU A 133 13.69 31.22 5.89
N VAL A 134 13.22 31.00 4.66
CA VAL A 134 11.80 30.82 4.37
C VAL A 134 11.22 29.61 5.11
N ALA A 135 11.98 28.53 5.25
CA ALA A 135 11.57 27.37 6.02
C ALA A 135 11.35 27.70 7.51
N ARG A 136 12.21 28.53 8.12
CA ARG A 136 12.04 28.98 9.51
C ARG A 136 10.80 29.84 9.71
N GLU A 137 10.46 30.64 8.71
CA GLU A 137 9.36 31.59 8.76
C GLU A 137 8.00 30.96 8.43
N GLN A 138 7.97 30.03 7.47
CA GLN A 138 6.73 29.60 6.81
C GLN A 138 6.37 28.13 7.10
N SER A 139 7.34 27.27 7.44
CA SER A 139 7.09 25.84 7.58
C SER A 139 6.37 25.52 8.90
N ASN A 140 5.35 24.68 8.83
CA ASN A 140 4.66 24.11 9.99
C ASN A 140 5.34 22.82 10.52
N CYS A 141 6.42 22.36 9.89
CA CYS A 141 7.16 21.19 10.37
C CYS A 141 8.17 21.58 11.47
N PRO A 142 8.41 20.76 12.50
CA PRO A 142 9.48 20.99 13.47
C PRO A 142 10.88 21.19 12.86
N SER A 143 11.13 20.62 11.67
CA SER A 143 12.37 20.84 10.91
C SER A 143 12.61 22.32 10.55
N ALA A 144 11.59 23.18 10.60
CA ALA A 144 11.70 24.62 10.43
C ALA A 144 12.84 25.20 11.28
N ALA A 145 13.00 24.75 12.53
CA ALA A 145 14.05 25.23 13.44
C ALA A 145 15.48 25.07 12.89
N VAL A 146 15.70 24.02 12.08
CA VAL A 146 16.97 23.72 11.42
C VAL A 146 16.94 24.08 9.93
N GLY A 147 16.07 25.01 9.53
CA GLY A 147 15.98 25.48 8.15
C GLY A 147 15.27 24.51 7.20
N GLY A 148 14.40 23.66 7.73
CA GLY A 148 13.63 22.67 6.96
C GLY A 148 14.35 21.35 6.73
N SER A 149 15.55 21.17 7.29
CA SER A 149 16.37 19.99 7.02
C SER A 149 15.79 18.70 7.60
N LEU A 150 15.76 17.67 6.76
CA LEU A 150 15.35 16.30 7.11
C LEU A 150 16.54 15.38 7.36
N GLY A 151 17.77 15.88 7.18
CA GLY A 151 18.98 15.06 7.25
C GLY A 151 19.10 14.10 6.07
N GLN A 152 19.73 12.95 6.31
CA GLN A 152 19.89 11.88 5.32
C GLN A 152 18.67 10.96 5.35
N LEU A 153 18.10 10.71 4.17
CA LEU A 153 16.94 9.85 3.96
C LEU A 153 17.32 8.74 2.97
N GLY A 154 16.93 7.52 3.30
CA GLY A 154 16.93 6.35 2.43
C GLY A 154 15.51 6.03 1.93
N ARG A 155 15.43 4.99 1.11
CA ARG A 155 14.14 4.42 0.68
C ARG A 155 13.43 3.80 1.88
N GLY A 156 12.14 4.07 2.04
CA GLY A 156 11.30 3.64 3.15
C GLY A 156 11.17 4.64 4.30
N ASP A 157 12.00 5.70 4.33
CA ASP A 157 12.01 6.65 5.45
C ASP A 157 10.86 7.68 5.40
N THR A 158 10.19 7.81 4.26
CA THR A 158 9.14 8.81 4.03
C THR A 158 7.89 8.20 3.38
N VAL A 159 6.79 8.97 3.34
CA VAL A 159 5.56 8.52 2.67
C VAL A 159 5.78 8.37 1.16
N PRO A 160 5.10 7.42 0.48
CA PRO A 160 5.40 7.06 -0.90
C PRO A 160 5.35 8.23 -1.90
N GLU A 161 4.41 9.17 -1.74
CA GLU A 161 4.30 10.35 -2.60
C GLU A 161 5.52 11.26 -2.47
N PHE A 162 6.04 11.40 -1.25
CA PHE A 162 7.20 12.22 -0.94
C PHE A 162 8.48 11.56 -1.43
N GLU A 163 8.64 10.27 -1.16
CA GLU A 163 9.78 9.49 -1.61
C GLU A 163 9.96 9.54 -3.13
N ARG A 164 8.87 9.35 -3.88
CA ARG A 164 8.92 9.38 -5.36
C ARG A 164 9.46 10.71 -5.88
N ALA A 165 9.01 11.84 -5.33
CA ALA A 165 9.49 13.15 -5.72
C ALA A 165 10.96 13.36 -5.30
N LEU A 166 11.29 12.92 -4.08
CA LEU A 166 12.61 13.06 -3.48
C LEU A 166 13.70 12.34 -4.29
N PHE A 167 13.50 11.07 -4.63
CA PHE A 167 14.47 10.29 -5.39
C PHE A 167 14.45 10.57 -6.91
N ALA A 168 13.44 11.28 -7.41
CA ALA A 168 13.40 11.77 -8.80
C ALA A 168 14.17 13.09 -8.99
N LEU A 169 14.39 13.86 -7.91
CA LEU A 169 15.12 15.12 -7.97
C LEU A 169 16.63 14.92 -8.08
N PRO A 170 17.33 15.72 -8.91
CA PRO A 170 18.79 15.75 -8.92
C PRO A 170 19.34 16.42 -7.66
N ALA A 171 20.61 16.14 -7.32
CA ALA A 171 21.30 16.85 -6.26
C ALA A 171 21.35 18.37 -6.54
N GLY A 172 21.04 19.19 -5.53
CA GLY A 172 20.88 20.64 -5.66
C GLY A 172 19.53 21.07 -6.24
N GLY A 173 18.64 20.14 -6.60
CA GLY A 173 17.36 20.42 -7.23
C GLY A 173 16.29 20.88 -6.24
N LEU A 174 15.51 21.89 -6.65
CA LEU A 174 14.26 22.30 -6.02
C LEU A 174 13.09 21.79 -6.89
N LEU A 175 12.10 21.14 -6.28
CA LEU A 175 10.92 20.67 -7.01
C LEU A 175 10.12 21.88 -7.54
N PRO A 176 9.87 22.00 -8.85
CA PRO A 176 9.22 23.16 -9.45
C PRO A 176 7.69 23.18 -9.27
N GLN A 177 7.16 22.34 -8.38
CA GLN A 177 5.74 22.23 -8.09
C GLN A 177 5.54 21.86 -6.62
N LEU A 178 4.37 22.20 -6.08
CA LEU A 178 3.97 21.76 -4.75
C LEU A 178 3.73 20.25 -4.75
N LEU A 179 4.28 19.57 -3.75
CA LEU A 179 4.02 18.17 -3.50
C LEU A 179 2.89 18.06 -2.46
N GLN A 180 1.84 17.33 -2.78
CA GLN A 180 0.75 17.05 -1.84
C GLN A 180 0.95 15.69 -1.18
N THR A 181 0.82 15.64 0.14
CA THR A 181 0.76 14.38 0.91
C THR A 181 -0.38 14.45 1.93
N ARG A 182 -0.60 13.36 2.67
CA ARG A 182 -1.54 13.34 3.80
C ARG A 182 -1.27 14.41 4.87
N HIS A 183 -0.06 14.95 4.93
CA HIS A 183 0.34 15.96 5.91
C HIS A 183 0.08 17.40 5.43
N GLY A 184 -0.16 17.62 4.13
CA GLY A 184 -0.38 18.95 3.56
C GLY A 184 0.38 19.17 2.25
N LEU A 185 0.73 20.42 1.98
CA LEU A 185 1.50 20.83 0.79
C LEU A 185 2.96 21.04 1.17
N HIS A 186 3.88 20.57 0.32
CA HIS A 186 5.31 20.56 0.57
C HIS A 186 6.05 21.27 -0.56
N ILE A 187 7.05 22.05 -0.20
CA ILE A 187 8.13 22.47 -1.10
C ILE A 187 9.35 21.64 -0.75
N LEU A 188 9.97 21.00 -1.74
CA LEU A 188 11.01 19.99 -1.54
C LEU A 188 12.30 20.36 -2.26
N ARG A 189 13.42 20.33 -1.55
CA ARG A 189 14.78 20.53 -2.10
C ARG A 189 15.68 19.37 -1.74
N VAL A 190 16.42 18.84 -2.72
CA VAL A 190 17.51 17.89 -2.49
C VAL A 190 18.82 18.66 -2.48
N THR A 191 19.56 18.60 -1.39
CA THR A 191 20.86 19.28 -1.26
C THR A 191 21.99 18.38 -1.76
N ARG A 192 21.94 17.08 -1.43
CA ARG A 192 22.95 16.10 -1.80
C ARG A 192 22.32 14.76 -2.12
N ARG A 193 22.96 14.01 -3.00
CA ARG A 193 22.62 12.63 -3.33
C ARG A 193 23.86 11.76 -3.29
N ILE A 194 23.71 10.57 -2.73
CA ILE A 194 24.66 9.47 -2.79
C ILE A 194 23.95 8.38 -3.59
N GLU A 195 24.49 8.08 -4.77
CA GLU A 195 23.91 7.07 -5.65
C GLU A 195 23.96 5.70 -4.98
N GLY A 196 22.84 4.98 -5.09
CA GLY A 196 22.77 3.59 -4.66
C GLY A 196 23.57 2.69 -5.59
N ARG A 197 23.83 1.48 -5.10
CA ARG A 197 24.35 0.39 -5.91
C ARG A 197 23.23 -0.59 -6.20
N LEU A 198 23.02 -0.89 -7.47
CA LEU A 198 22.15 -1.98 -7.89
C LEU A 198 22.78 -3.31 -7.43
N LEU A 199 22.04 -4.09 -6.64
CA LEU A 199 22.47 -5.43 -6.24
C LEU A 199 22.49 -6.36 -7.44
N PRO A 200 23.54 -7.18 -7.64
CA PRO A 200 23.55 -8.18 -8.72
C PRO A 200 22.34 -9.11 -8.61
N TYR A 201 21.78 -9.49 -9.76
CA TYR A 201 20.57 -10.34 -9.83
C TYR A 201 20.68 -11.58 -8.96
N GLU A 202 21.86 -12.21 -8.92
CA GLU A 202 22.12 -13.44 -8.16
C GLU A 202 21.85 -13.29 -6.66
N HIS A 203 21.99 -12.08 -6.12
CA HIS A 203 21.75 -11.79 -4.70
C HIS A 203 20.26 -11.64 -4.38
N VAL A 204 19.44 -11.30 -5.37
CA VAL A 204 18.00 -11.01 -5.21
C VAL A 204 17.10 -12.01 -5.93
N ALA A 205 17.65 -12.91 -6.75
CA ALA A 205 16.90 -13.85 -7.59
C ALA A 205 15.90 -14.69 -6.79
N GLY A 206 16.33 -15.23 -5.63
CA GLY A 206 15.45 -16.01 -4.76
C GLY A 206 14.29 -15.18 -4.18
N GLN A 207 14.55 -13.93 -3.80
CA GLN A 207 13.52 -13.02 -3.28
C GLN A 207 12.52 -12.66 -4.38
N ILE A 208 13.00 -12.38 -5.60
CA ILE A 208 12.16 -12.09 -6.76
C ILE A 208 11.29 -13.30 -7.11
N ALA A 209 11.87 -14.50 -7.15
CA ALA A 209 11.14 -15.73 -7.46
C ALA A 209 10.03 -16.00 -6.43
N ALA A 210 10.34 -15.83 -5.14
CA ALA A 210 9.37 -15.96 -4.06
C ALA A 210 8.23 -14.93 -4.20
N ALA A 211 8.57 -13.65 -4.44
CA ALA A 211 7.59 -12.58 -4.58
C ALA A 211 6.68 -12.79 -5.80
N LEU A 212 7.24 -13.11 -6.97
CA LEU A 212 6.47 -13.36 -8.19
C LEU A 212 5.59 -14.60 -8.06
N THR A 213 6.09 -15.66 -7.42
CA THR A 213 5.29 -16.87 -7.15
C THR A 213 4.15 -16.58 -6.19
N ALA A 214 4.38 -15.79 -5.14
CA ALA A 214 3.32 -15.34 -4.23
C ALA A 214 2.26 -14.52 -4.97
N MET A 215 2.65 -13.55 -5.81
CA MET A 215 1.70 -12.77 -6.62
C MET A 215 0.88 -13.64 -7.59
N SER A 216 1.51 -14.67 -8.17
CA SER A 216 0.86 -15.65 -9.04
C SER A 216 -0.19 -16.45 -8.26
N ARG A 217 0.17 -16.91 -7.05
CA ARG A 217 -0.74 -17.61 -6.12
C ARG A 217 -1.90 -16.73 -5.68
N ASP A 218 -1.66 -15.48 -5.29
CA ASP A 218 -2.73 -14.53 -4.91
C ASP A 218 -3.70 -14.28 -6.07
N THR A 219 -3.21 -14.30 -7.30
CA THR A 219 -4.06 -14.17 -8.50
C THR A 219 -4.90 -15.42 -8.73
N ALA A 220 -4.30 -16.61 -8.64
CA ALA A 220 -5.04 -17.88 -8.71
C ALA A 220 -6.08 -17.97 -7.58
N TRP A 221 -5.72 -17.51 -6.39
CA TRP A 221 -6.57 -17.46 -5.20
C TRP A 221 -7.84 -16.64 -5.45
N ARG A 222 -7.67 -15.40 -5.92
CA ARG A 222 -8.80 -14.51 -6.26
C ARG A 222 -9.71 -15.10 -7.33
N GLN A 223 -9.13 -15.73 -8.35
CA GLN A 223 -9.89 -16.40 -9.40
C GLN A 223 -10.70 -17.58 -8.84
N TYR A 224 -10.10 -18.37 -7.96
CA TYR A 224 -10.76 -19.52 -7.34
C TYR A 224 -11.92 -19.10 -6.43
N ILE A 225 -11.71 -18.11 -5.55
CA ILE A 225 -12.80 -17.56 -4.72
C ILE A 225 -13.95 -17.06 -5.59
N LYS A 226 -13.66 -16.32 -6.66
CA LYS A 226 -14.69 -15.80 -7.57
C LYS A 226 -15.54 -16.93 -8.18
N LEU A 227 -14.93 -18.06 -8.52
CA LEU A 227 -15.64 -19.23 -9.01
C LEU A 227 -16.52 -19.88 -7.93
N LEU A 228 -16.03 -19.98 -6.70
CA LEU A 228 -16.81 -20.55 -5.59
C LEU A 228 -18.01 -19.66 -5.22
N VAL A 229 -17.80 -18.35 -5.11
CA VAL A 229 -18.88 -17.39 -4.86
C VAL A 229 -19.94 -17.46 -5.96
N GLY A 230 -19.54 -17.55 -7.24
CA GLY A 230 -20.48 -17.70 -8.35
C GLY A 230 -21.26 -19.03 -8.37
N ARG A 231 -20.80 -20.05 -7.63
CA ARG A 231 -21.49 -21.35 -7.46
C ARG A 231 -22.33 -21.42 -6.19
N ALA A 232 -22.02 -20.58 -5.20
CA ALA A 232 -22.68 -20.57 -3.91
C ALA A 232 -24.07 -19.91 -4.02
N ARG A 233 -25.00 -20.38 -3.18
CA ARG A 233 -26.29 -19.72 -3.01
C ARG A 233 -26.17 -18.71 -1.87
N ILE A 234 -26.18 -17.43 -2.20
CA ILE A 234 -26.02 -16.33 -1.23
C ILE A 234 -27.29 -15.48 -1.24
N GLU A 235 -27.87 -15.28 -0.06
CA GLU A 235 -29.08 -14.48 0.13
C GLU A 235 -28.83 -13.40 1.19
N GLY A 236 -29.51 -12.26 1.08
CA GLY A 236 -29.43 -11.17 2.07
C GLY A 236 -28.27 -10.18 1.89
N ILE A 237 -27.36 -10.42 0.93
CA ILE A 237 -26.29 -9.49 0.54
C ILE A 237 -25.99 -9.59 -0.96
N ASP A 238 -25.68 -8.45 -1.58
CA ASP A 238 -25.12 -8.39 -2.93
C ASP A 238 -23.60 -8.19 -2.86
N LEU A 239 -22.85 -9.14 -3.42
CA LEU A 239 -21.39 -9.14 -3.46
C LEU A 239 -20.81 -8.62 -4.78
N ASP A 240 -21.64 -8.36 -5.80
CA ASP A 240 -21.16 -7.92 -7.13
C ASP A 240 -20.74 -6.43 -7.15
N ASP A 241 -21.21 -5.63 -6.19
CA ASP A 241 -21.02 -4.16 -6.18
C ASP A 241 -19.83 -3.65 -5.33
N GLY A 242 -18.76 -4.42 -5.16
CA GLY A 242 -17.46 -3.82 -4.76
C GLY A 242 -16.56 -4.66 -3.85
N GLU A 243 -15.34 -4.84 -4.35
CA GLU A 243 -14.09 -5.23 -3.69
C GLU A 243 -14.10 -6.48 -2.77
N PRO A 244 -14.03 -7.69 -3.35
CA PRO A 244 -13.25 -8.77 -2.73
C PRO A 244 -11.74 -8.46 -2.66
N GLU A 245 -11.29 -7.30 -3.14
CA GLU A 245 -9.88 -6.93 -3.36
C GLU A 245 -9.06 -6.75 -2.08
N ARG A 246 -9.69 -6.47 -0.93
CA ARG A 246 -8.99 -6.15 0.33
C ARG A 246 -9.02 -7.22 1.41
N VAL A 247 -9.83 -8.27 1.25
CA VAL A 247 -10.07 -9.23 2.35
C VAL A 247 -8.87 -10.17 2.59
N TYR A 248 -7.99 -10.35 1.60
CA TYR A 248 -6.86 -11.28 1.70
C TYR A 248 -5.46 -10.65 1.53
N SER A 249 -5.33 -9.32 1.47
CA SER A 249 -4.02 -8.68 1.35
C SER A 249 -3.21 -8.62 2.66
N ALA A 250 -3.66 -9.25 3.74
CA ALA A 250 -2.92 -9.37 5.00
C ALA A 250 -2.03 -10.62 5.01
N GLY A 251 -1.10 -10.72 4.05
CA GLY A 251 0.12 -11.50 4.25
C GLY A 251 1.06 -10.75 5.20
N PRO A 252 1.89 -11.44 6.01
CA PRO A 252 2.66 -10.78 7.05
C PRO A 252 3.63 -9.77 6.44
N ALA A 253 3.66 -8.58 7.05
CA ALA A 253 4.64 -7.53 6.79
C ALA A 253 6.08 -8.00 7.04
#